data_AF-A0A7S2MRG0-F1
#
_entry.id   AF-A0A7S2MRG0-F1
#
_cell.length_a   1.000
_cell.length_b   1.000
_cell.length_c   1.000
_cell.angle_alpha   90.00
_cell.angle_beta   90.00
_cell.angle_gamma   90.00
#
_symmetry.space_group_name_H-M   'P 1'
#
loop_
_entity.id
_entity.type
_entity.pdbx_description
1 polymer ?
#
loop_
_entity_poly.entity_id
_entity_poly.type
_entity_poly.pdbx_seq_one_letter_code
_entity_poly.pdbx_strand_id
1 'polypeptide(L)'
;KALEYRLLVKDRELERDSFEDAFHAGNGYFVAIPLVQGPTPFAEPALLILATMAQTSAANINHIVGLSTIHALIGMPSPDAKPMPSHVDQTLKTCSLARKHAAKLLSKTVETQVVMELLKNAGEKCIKQLVKLATHVREDGKGNLESFHDMLNVFFTISQLRPGPLARYVPGDMLNLFVELSQDPSQEMAREIVKVLRKDPQCEKVLAPIVERAEEGRGQDIDDELQEAIKGPSPMRSLN
;
A
#
# COMPACT_ATOMS: atom_id res chain seq x y z
N LYS A 1 -18.60 -18.84 12.79
CA LYS A 1 -19.37 -19.69 13.75
C LYS A 1 -19.27 -21.19 13.50
N ALA A 2 -19.82 -21.78 12.42
CA ALA A 2 -19.73 -23.25 12.22
C ALA A 2 -18.32 -23.75 11.83
N LEU A 3 -17.55 -22.95 11.07
CA LEU A 3 -16.17 -23.29 10.71
C LEU A 3 -15.19 -23.10 11.88
N GLU A 4 -15.31 -22.00 12.64
CA GLU A 4 -14.56 -21.77 13.89
C GLU A 4 -14.83 -22.88 14.92
N TYR A 5 -16.09 -23.28 15.12
CA TYR A 5 -16.43 -24.36 16.04
C TYR A 5 -15.80 -25.70 15.61
N ARG A 6 -15.73 -25.98 14.30
CA ARG A 6 -15.09 -27.21 13.81
C ARG A 6 -13.56 -27.19 13.91
N LEU A 7 -12.94 -26.02 13.87
CA LEU A 7 -11.49 -25.85 14.04
C LEU A 7 -11.08 -25.87 15.52
N LEU A 8 -11.93 -25.37 16.43
CA LEU A 8 -11.63 -25.21 17.86
C LEU A 8 -12.05 -26.40 18.75
N VAL A 9 -12.93 -27.31 18.28
CA VAL A 9 -13.48 -28.41 19.11
C VAL A 9 -12.58 -29.66 19.16
N LYS A 10 -11.52 -29.72 18.35
CA LYS A 10 -10.44 -30.69 18.58
C LYS A 10 -9.30 -29.95 19.25
N ASP A 11 -8.89 -30.41 20.43
CA ASP A 11 -7.67 -30.03 21.18
C ASP A 11 -6.41 -30.20 20.32
N ARG A 12 -6.31 -29.38 19.28
CA ARG A 12 -5.14 -29.17 18.47
C ARG A 12 -4.93 -27.68 18.55
N GLU A 13 -4.11 -27.28 19.52
CA GLU A 13 -3.20 -26.19 19.24
C GLU A 13 -2.46 -26.61 17.97
N LEU A 14 -2.99 -26.23 16.80
CA LEU A 14 -2.28 -26.37 15.56
C LEU A 14 -1.11 -25.42 15.72
N GLU A 15 0.04 -25.98 16.09
CA GLU A 15 1.31 -25.29 15.98
C GLU A 15 1.37 -24.64 14.59
N ARG A 16 1.99 -23.46 14.51
CA ARG A 16 1.99 -22.62 13.30
C ARG A 16 2.37 -23.41 12.03
N ASP A 17 3.29 -24.36 12.17
CA ASP A 17 3.76 -25.24 11.10
C ASP A 17 2.67 -26.27 10.67
N SER A 18 1.86 -26.75 11.60
CA SER A 18 0.75 -27.66 11.33
C SER A 18 -0.40 -27.00 10.56
N PHE A 19 -0.62 -25.69 10.74
CA PHE A 19 -1.56 -24.93 9.92
C PHE A 19 -1.04 -24.73 8.49
N GLU A 20 0.23 -24.37 8.35
CA GLU A 20 0.85 -24.15 7.04
C GLU A 20 0.83 -25.45 6.19
N ASP A 21 1.20 -26.59 6.78
CA ASP A 21 1.15 -27.89 6.11
C ASP A 21 -0.27 -28.27 5.68
N ALA A 22 -1.26 -28.06 6.54
CA ALA A 22 -2.65 -28.32 6.21
C ALA A 22 -3.18 -27.39 5.11
N PHE A 23 -2.76 -26.13 5.12
CA PHE A 23 -3.10 -25.15 4.10
C PHE A 23 -2.52 -25.55 2.73
N HIS A 24 -1.25 -25.97 2.69
CA HIS A 24 -0.59 -26.46 1.48
C HIS A 24 -1.25 -27.74 0.96
N ALA A 25 -1.44 -28.74 1.83
CA ALA A 25 -2.06 -30.01 1.47
C ALA A 25 -3.50 -29.84 0.95
N GLY A 26 -4.22 -28.83 1.46
CA GLY A 26 -5.57 -28.48 1.04
C GLY A 26 -5.68 -27.62 -0.22
N ASN A 27 -4.57 -27.34 -0.92
CA ASN A 27 -4.53 -26.38 -2.04
C ASN A 27 -5.05 -24.98 -1.65
N GLY A 28 -4.75 -24.55 -0.42
CA GLY A 28 -5.33 -23.35 0.19
C GLY A 28 -5.17 -22.08 -0.64
N TYR A 29 -4.05 -21.91 -1.36
CA TYR A 29 -3.85 -20.76 -2.25
C TYR A 29 -4.89 -20.67 -3.37
N PHE A 30 -5.26 -21.80 -3.98
CA PHE A 30 -6.27 -21.83 -5.05
C PHE A 30 -7.68 -21.50 -4.55
N VAL A 31 -7.90 -21.61 -3.25
CA VAL A 31 -9.16 -21.21 -2.60
C VAL A 31 -9.09 -19.75 -2.15
N ALA A 32 -8.06 -19.37 -1.40
CA ALA A 32 -7.97 -18.06 -0.77
C ALA A 32 -7.76 -16.92 -1.77
N ILE A 33 -6.94 -17.11 -2.81
CA ILE A 33 -6.57 -16.04 -3.73
C ILE A 33 -7.77 -15.52 -4.54
N PRO A 34 -8.61 -16.37 -5.16
CA PRO A 34 -9.82 -15.89 -5.83
C PRO A 34 -10.78 -15.16 -4.87
N LEU A 35 -10.86 -15.59 -3.61
CA LEU A 35 -11.75 -15.00 -2.62
C LEU A 35 -11.38 -13.57 -2.24
N VAL A 36 -10.11 -13.15 -2.42
CA VAL A 36 -9.70 -11.75 -2.26
C VAL A 36 -10.53 -10.82 -3.16
N GLN A 37 -10.91 -11.28 -4.35
CA GLN A 37 -11.71 -10.51 -5.30
C GLN A 37 -13.22 -10.60 -5.04
N GLY A 38 -13.64 -11.46 -4.11
CA GLY A 38 -15.03 -11.64 -3.72
C GLY A 38 -15.57 -10.55 -2.79
N PRO A 39 -16.85 -10.64 -2.39
CA PRO A 39 -17.46 -9.73 -1.42
C PRO A 39 -16.72 -9.67 -0.08
N THR A 40 -16.85 -8.56 0.64
CA THR A 40 -16.16 -8.28 1.93
C THR A 40 -16.12 -9.47 2.91
N PRO A 41 -17.23 -10.21 3.17
CA PRO A 41 -17.21 -11.33 4.11
C PRO A 41 -16.28 -12.49 3.74
N PHE A 42 -15.88 -12.59 2.46
CA PHE A 42 -14.94 -13.59 1.97
C PHE A 42 -13.55 -13.01 1.76
N ALA A 43 -13.47 -11.77 1.27
CA ALA A 43 -12.21 -11.10 0.99
C ALA A 43 -11.40 -10.83 2.26
N GLU A 44 -12.03 -10.40 3.35
CA GLU A 44 -11.31 -10.11 4.60
C GLU A 44 -10.61 -11.36 5.19
N PRO A 45 -11.30 -12.50 5.43
CA PRO A 45 -10.63 -13.71 5.90
C PRO A 45 -9.55 -14.22 4.94
N ALA A 46 -9.78 -14.12 3.62
CA ALA A 46 -8.80 -14.50 2.63
C ALA A 46 -7.52 -13.65 2.74
N LEU A 47 -7.67 -12.33 2.89
CA LEU A 47 -6.53 -11.42 3.10
C LEU A 47 -5.78 -11.73 4.39
N LEU A 48 -6.48 -12.03 5.49
CA LEU A 48 -5.85 -12.44 6.74
C LEU A 48 -4.99 -13.69 6.55
N ILE A 49 -5.54 -14.73 5.91
CA ILE A 49 -4.82 -15.98 5.66
C ILE A 49 -3.57 -15.71 4.81
N LEU A 50 -3.70 -15.00 3.69
CA LEU A 50 -2.57 -14.72 2.81
C LEU A 50 -1.52 -13.84 3.48
N ALA A 51 -1.93 -12.83 4.26
CA ALA A 51 -1.01 -12.02 5.06
C ALA A 51 -0.28 -12.86 6.11
N THR A 52 -0.93 -13.89 6.66
CA THR A 52 -0.32 -14.82 7.63
C THR A 52 0.71 -15.72 6.96
N MET A 53 0.35 -16.32 5.81
CA MET A 53 1.26 -17.16 5.02
C MET A 53 2.47 -16.38 4.49
N ALA A 54 2.28 -15.13 4.07
CA ALA A 54 3.38 -14.26 3.63
C ALA A 54 4.40 -13.95 4.76
N GLN A 55 4.00 -14.09 6.02
CA GLN A 55 4.88 -13.89 7.17
C GLN A 55 5.62 -15.15 7.61
N THR A 56 5.28 -16.34 7.09
CA THR A 56 5.93 -17.60 7.51
C THR A 56 7.13 -17.95 6.64
N SER A 57 7.08 -17.72 5.32
CA SER A 57 8.20 -18.05 4.43
C SER A 57 8.25 -17.25 3.13
N ALA A 58 9.44 -17.14 2.54
CA ALA A 58 9.63 -16.55 1.21
C ALA A 58 9.00 -17.40 0.09
N ALA A 59 8.90 -18.73 0.27
CA ALA A 59 8.22 -19.60 -0.67
C ALA A 59 6.73 -19.24 -0.77
N ASN A 60 6.08 -18.95 0.35
CA ASN A 60 4.69 -18.51 0.39
C ASN A 60 4.48 -17.17 -0.30
N ILE A 61 5.40 -16.22 -0.09
CA ILE A 61 5.41 -14.95 -0.81
C ILE A 61 5.41 -15.20 -2.32
N ASN A 62 6.28 -16.08 -2.82
CA ASN A 62 6.37 -16.42 -4.24
C ASN A 62 5.07 -17.03 -4.80
N HIS A 63 4.41 -17.91 -4.04
CA HIS A 63 3.10 -18.46 -4.43
C HIS A 63 2.01 -17.38 -4.51
N ILE A 64 1.96 -16.47 -3.53
CA ILE A 64 0.94 -15.42 -3.47
C ILE A 64 1.09 -14.43 -4.63
N VAL A 65 2.32 -14.01 -4.94
CA VAL A 65 2.57 -13.07 -6.05
C VAL A 65 2.45 -13.75 -7.41
N GLY A 66 2.86 -15.02 -7.53
CA GLY A 66 2.77 -15.79 -8.78
C GLY A 66 1.34 -16.04 -9.26
N LEU A 67 0.36 -15.95 -8.37
CA LEU A 67 -1.07 -16.07 -8.67
C LEU A 67 -1.78 -14.70 -8.76
N SER A 68 -1.01 -13.62 -8.98
CA SER A 68 -1.51 -12.27 -9.27
C SER A 68 -2.39 -11.64 -8.18
N THR A 69 -2.27 -12.08 -6.92
CA THR A 69 -3.00 -11.48 -5.78
C THR A 69 -2.72 -9.99 -5.64
N ILE A 70 -1.46 -9.58 -5.85
CA ILE A 70 -1.05 -8.19 -5.72
C ILE A 70 -1.66 -7.30 -6.81
N HIS A 71 -1.87 -7.82 -8.01
CA HIS A 71 -2.55 -7.10 -9.09
C HIS A 71 -3.96 -6.67 -8.65
N ALA A 72 -4.71 -7.60 -8.05
CA ALA A 72 -6.05 -7.31 -7.55
C ALA A 72 -6.04 -6.24 -6.45
N LEU A 73 -5.08 -6.29 -5.52
CA LEU A 73 -4.95 -5.32 -4.42
C LEU A 73 -4.63 -3.89 -4.88
N ILE A 74 -3.87 -3.75 -5.97
CA ILE A 74 -3.54 -2.45 -6.57
C ILE A 74 -4.54 -2.04 -7.67
N GLY A 75 -5.73 -2.64 -7.67
CA GLY A 75 -6.82 -2.32 -8.60
C GLY A 75 -6.49 -2.61 -10.07
N MET A 76 -5.53 -3.49 -10.33
CA MET A 76 -5.23 -3.98 -11.68
C MET A 76 -6.14 -5.17 -11.98
N PRO A 77 -6.82 -5.16 -13.15
CA PRO A 77 -7.69 -6.27 -13.53
C PRO A 77 -6.87 -7.56 -13.56
N SER A 78 -7.34 -8.61 -12.87
CA SER A 78 -6.65 -9.89 -12.80
C SER A 78 -7.65 -11.04 -13.01
N PRO A 79 -7.40 -11.95 -13.97
CA PRO A 79 -6.33 -11.94 -14.96
C PRO A 79 -6.57 -10.91 -16.09
N ASP A 80 -5.50 -10.37 -16.69
CA ASP A 80 -5.56 -9.31 -17.71
C ASP A 80 -6.45 -9.67 -18.92
N ALA A 81 -6.38 -10.92 -19.38
CA ALA A 81 -7.10 -11.38 -20.56
C ALA A 81 -8.62 -11.52 -20.34
N LYS A 82 -9.05 -11.82 -19.11
CA LYS A 82 -10.47 -11.96 -18.75
C LYS A 82 -10.65 -11.54 -17.29
N PRO A 83 -10.76 -10.22 -17.03
CA PRO A 83 -10.83 -9.69 -15.68
C PRO A 83 -12.03 -10.27 -14.95
N MET A 84 -11.80 -10.77 -13.73
CA MET A 84 -12.92 -11.17 -12.87
C MET A 84 -13.61 -9.93 -12.29
N PRO A 85 -14.93 -9.98 -12.05
CA PRO A 85 -15.59 -8.96 -11.23
C PRO A 85 -14.91 -8.91 -9.85
N SER A 86 -14.40 -7.74 -9.50
CA SER A 86 -13.64 -7.54 -8.26
C SER A 86 -14.37 -6.58 -7.33
N HIS A 87 -14.50 -6.99 -6.06
CA HIS A 87 -15.04 -6.16 -4.99
C HIS A 87 -13.91 -5.60 -4.11
N VAL A 88 -12.64 -5.77 -4.48
CA VAL A 88 -11.48 -5.36 -3.67
C VAL A 88 -11.57 -3.89 -3.29
N ASP A 89 -11.84 -3.00 -4.25
CA ASP A 89 -11.96 -1.56 -3.99
C ASP A 89 -13.06 -1.24 -2.96
N GLN A 90 -14.19 -1.95 -3.03
CA GLN A 90 -15.28 -1.79 -2.07
C GLN A 90 -14.88 -2.32 -0.70
N THR A 91 -14.31 -3.53 -0.64
CA THR A 91 -13.80 -4.16 0.59
C THR A 91 -12.80 -3.25 1.30
N LEU A 92 -11.78 -2.76 0.58
CA LEU A 92 -10.75 -1.87 1.12
C LEU A 92 -11.29 -0.49 1.49
N LYS A 93 -12.42 -0.06 0.92
CA LYS A 93 -13.11 1.17 1.34
C LYS A 93 -13.88 0.98 2.64
N THR A 94 -14.58 -0.14 2.80
CA THR A 94 -15.54 -0.33 3.91
C THR A 94 -15.01 -1.10 5.12
N CYS A 95 -13.90 -1.83 5.00
CA CYS A 95 -13.39 -2.71 6.07
C CYS A 95 -11.95 -2.36 6.47
N SER A 96 -11.78 -1.90 7.72
CA SER A 96 -10.47 -1.55 8.29
C SER A 96 -9.58 -2.79 8.49
N LEU A 97 -10.14 -3.94 8.88
CA LEU A 97 -9.40 -5.20 9.01
C LEU A 97 -8.83 -5.66 7.66
N ALA A 98 -9.63 -5.56 6.59
CA ALA A 98 -9.15 -5.86 5.25
C ALA A 98 -7.97 -4.96 4.83
N ARG A 99 -8.02 -3.66 5.15
CA ARG A 99 -6.90 -2.74 4.92
C ARG A 99 -5.66 -3.12 5.72
N LYS A 100 -5.81 -3.48 7.00
CA LYS A 100 -4.72 -3.99 7.85
C LYS A 100 -4.04 -5.21 7.23
N HIS A 101 -4.81 -6.19 6.76
CA HIS A 101 -4.26 -7.40 6.14
C HIS A 101 -3.64 -7.11 4.77
N ALA A 102 -4.23 -6.24 3.96
CA ALA A 102 -3.67 -5.82 2.68
C ALA A 102 -2.34 -5.08 2.87
N ALA A 103 -2.24 -4.16 3.83
CA ALA A 103 -1.00 -3.44 4.14
C ALA A 103 0.13 -4.42 4.53
N LYS A 104 -0.16 -5.37 5.43
CA LYS A 104 0.81 -6.40 5.82
C LYS A 104 1.23 -7.27 4.64
N LEU A 105 0.29 -7.68 3.80
CA LEU A 105 0.61 -8.51 2.63
C LEU A 105 1.48 -7.75 1.62
N LEU A 106 1.18 -6.48 1.37
CA LEU A 106 1.98 -5.61 0.51
C LEU A 106 3.39 -5.39 1.09
N SER A 107 3.53 -5.17 2.40
CA SER A 107 4.84 -4.97 3.04
C SER A 107 5.74 -6.20 2.96
N LYS A 108 5.17 -7.41 2.85
CA LYS A 108 5.92 -8.67 2.64
C LYS A 108 6.21 -9.00 1.18
N THR A 109 5.48 -8.40 0.24
CA THR A 109 5.58 -8.76 -1.19
C THR A 109 6.25 -7.67 -2.02
N VAL A 110 6.44 -6.47 -1.48
CA VAL A 110 6.96 -5.31 -2.21
C VAL A 110 8.34 -5.53 -2.84
N GLU A 111 9.21 -6.35 -2.25
CA GLU A 111 10.55 -6.65 -2.78
C GLU A 111 10.54 -7.64 -3.96
N THR A 112 9.40 -8.27 -4.24
CA THR A 112 9.31 -9.29 -5.28
C THR A 112 9.45 -8.68 -6.68
N GLN A 113 10.03 -9.46 -7.59
CA GLN A 113 10.18 -9.06 -9.00
C GLN A 113 8.83 -8.73 -9.66
N VAL A 114 7.76 -9.44 -9.29
CA VAL A 114 6.40 -9.19 -9.78
C VAL A 114 5.94 -7.77 -9.44
N VAL A 115 6.18 -7.31 -8.20
CA VAL A 115 5.82 -5.94 -7.79
C VAL A 115 6.71 -4.91 -8.49
N MET A 116 7.99 -5.20 -8.68
CA MET A 116 8.90 -4.32 -9.42
C MET A 116 8.50 -4.16 -10.89
N GLU A 117 8.02 -5.21 -11.53
CA GLU A 117 7.49 -5.18 -12.90
C GLU A 117 6.18 -4.41 -12.98
N LEU A 118 5.28 -4.58 -12.01
CA LEU A 118 4.07 -3.78 -11.87
C LEU A 118 4.38 -2.28 -11.77
N LEU A 119 5.33 -1.90 -10.91
CA LEU A 119 5.75 -0.50 -10.75
C LEU A 119 6.38 0.06 -12.04
N LYS A 120 7.07 -0.78 -12.81
CA LYS A 120 7.65 -0.38 -14.10
C LYS A 120 6.56 -0.15 -15.16
N ASN A 121 5.58 -1.03 -15.24
CA ASN A 121 4.59 -1.04 -16.32
C ASN A 121 3.38 -0.14 -16.03
N ALA A 122 2.98 -0.03 -14.77
CA ALA A 122 1.77 0.67 -14.31
C ALA A 122 2.04 1.58 -13.10
N GLY A 123 3.23 2.20 -13.06
CA GLY A 123 3.73 2.96 -11.91
C GLY A 123 2.75 4.01 -11.36
N GLU A 124 2.14 4.83 -12.21
CA GLU A 124 1.18 5.85 -11.78
C GLU A 124 -0.01 5.25 -11.03
N LYS A 125 -0.64 4.22 -11.61
CA LYS A 125 -1.79 3.56 -11.01
C LYS A 125 -1.42 2.83 -9.73
N CYS A 126 -0.27 2.16 -9.70
CA CYS A 126 0.24 1.49 -8.51
C CYS A 126 0.45 2.49 -7.36
N ILE A 127 1.17 3.58 -7.60
CA ILE A 127 1.44 4.59 -6.56
C ILE A 127 0.14 5.22 -6.07
N LYS A 128 -0.80 5.59 -6.97
CA LYS A 128 -2.10 6.15 -6.57
C LYS A 128 -2.90 5.21 -5.66
N GLN A 129 -2.90 3.91 -5.93
CA GLN A 129 -3.63 2.94 -5.10
C GLN A 129 -2.92 2.67 -3.77
N LEU A 130 -1.58 2.62 -3.75
CA LEU A 130 -0.81 2.51 -2.51
C LEU A 130 -1.03 3.74 -1.61
N VAL A 131 -1.02 4.94 -2.18
CA VAL A 131 -1.31 6.19 -1.46
C VAL A 131 -2.72 6.17 -0.89
N LYS A 132 -3.73 5.82 -1.70
CA LYS A 132 -5.12 5.69 -1.26
C LYS A 132 -5.27 4.71 -0.08
N LEU A 133 -4.61 3.55 -0.17
CA LEU A 133 -4.63 2.57 0.91
C LEU A 133 -3.96 3.11 2.19
N ALA A 134 -2.79 3.74 2.05
CA ALA A 134 -2.07 4.32 3.18
C ALA A 134 -2.86 5.43 3.88
N THR A 135 -3.53 6.30 3.13
CA THR A 135 -4.41 7.34 3.66
C THR A 135 -5.56 6.74 4.46
N HIS A 136 -6.28 5.76 3.90
CA HIS A 136 -7.37 5.10 4.63
C HIS A 136 -6.87 4.35 5.89
N VAL A 137 -5.71 3.71 5.83
CA VAL A 137 -5.10 3.05 7.01
C VAL A 137 -4.75 4.07 8.09
N ARG A 138 -4.26 5.26 7.71
CA ARG A 138 -3.99 6.34 8.66
C ARG A 138 -5.28 6.86 9.30
N GLU A 139 -6.33 7.03 8.51
CA GLU A 139 -7.65 7.48 8.94
C GLU A 139 -8.34 6.48 9.90
N ASP A 140 -7.99 5.20 9.84
CA ASP A 140 -8.46 4.20 10.81
C ASP A 140 -8.00 4.45 12.26
N GLY A 141 -7.05 5.36 12.45
CA GLY A 141 -6.64 5.86 13.75
C GLY A 141 -5.66 4.94 14.50
N LYS A 142 -5.51 5.21 15.80
CA LYS A 142 -4.43 4.66 16.66
C LYS A 142 -4.38 3.13 16.73
N GLY A 143 -5.50 2.44 16.44
CA GLY A 143 -5.55 0.97 16.43
C GLY A 143 -4.79 0.32 15.28
N ASN A 144 -4.37 1.09 14.25
CA ASN A 144 -3.76 0.56 13.03
C ASN A 144 -2.36 1.15 12.74
N LEU A 145 -1.65 1.63 13.77
CA LEU A 145 -0.30 2.16 13.63
C LEU A 145 0.68 1.17 12.98
N GLU A 146 0.58 -0.11 13.33
CA GLU A 146 1.39 -1.17 12.72
C GLU A 146 1.13 -1.28 11.21
N SER A 147 -0.13 -1.19 10.79
CA SER A 147 -0.50 -1.24 9.37
C SER A 147 -0.06 0.01 8.62
N PHE A 148 -0.07 1.18 9.27
CA PHE A 148 0.49 2.38 8.68
C PHE A 148 2.01 2.27 8.53
N HIS A 149 2.70 1.67 9.52
CA HIS A 149 4.12 1.37 9.44
C HIS A 149 4.44 0.35 8.32
N ASP A 150 3.59 -0.67 8.12
CA ASP A 150 3.69 -1.59 6.98
C ASP A 150 3.61 -0.83 5.64
N MET A 151 2.72 0.16 5.53
CA MET A 151 2.63 1.00 4.33
C MET A 151 3.85 1.92 4.15
N LEU A 152 4.39 2.49 5.24
CA LEU A 152 5.65 3.24 5.19
C LEU A 152 6.80 2.35 4.71
N ASN A 153 6.86 1.09 5.17
CA ASN A 153 7.85 0.12 4.68
C ASN A 153 7.69 -0.15 3.18
N VAL A 154 6.46 -0.25 2.67
CA VAL A 154 6.22 -0.37 1.22
C VAL A 154 6.80 0.82 0.46
N PHE A 155 6.51 2.06 0.89
CA PHE A 155 7.04 3.25 0.23
C PHE A 155 8.56 3.36 0.34
N PHE A 156 9.13 2.99 1.49
CA PHE A 156 10.57 2.96 1.71
C PHE A 156 11.25 1.96 0.77
N THR A 157 10.75 0.72 0.68
CA THR A 157 11.29 -0.27 -0.25
C THR A 157 11.19 0.22 -1.70
N ILE A 158 10.06 0.82 -2.09
CA ILE A 158 9.91 1.41 -3.43
C ILE A 158 10.93 2.53 -3.64
N SER A 159 11.16 3.42 -2.66
CA SER A 159 12.13 4.50 -2.80
C SER A 159 13.54 3.95 -3.02
N GLN A 160 13.93 2.87 -2.32
CA GLN A 160 15.25 2.28 -2.48
C GLN A 160 15.42 1.58 -3.84
N LEU A 161 14.42 0.81 -4.28
CA LEU A 161 14.54 -0.06 -5.46
C LEU A 161 14.13 0.64 -6.77
N ARG A 162 13.11 1.49 -6.73
CA ARG A 162 12.49 2.16 -7.87
C ARG A 162 12.02 3.57 -7.47
N PRO A 163 12.94 4.52 -7.23
CA PRO A 163 12.57 5.86 -6.79
C PRO A 163 11.75 6.66 -7.82
N GLY A 164 11.94 6.39 -9.12
CA GLY A 164 11.32 7.16 -10.21
C GLY A 164 9.80 7.24 -10.15
N PRO A 165 9.06 6.11 -10.08
CA PRO A 165 7.61 6.14 -9.90
C PRO A 165 7.15 6.92 -8.65
N LEU A 166 7.86 6.78 -7.52
CA LEU A 166 7.52 7.49 -6.29
C LEU A 166 7.71 9.00 -6.45
N ALA A 167 8.83 9.43 -7.03
CA ALA A 167 9.14 10.84 -7.28
C ALA A 167 8.16 11.53 -8.25
N ARG A 168 7.59 10.78 -9.20
CA ARG A 168 6.71 11.32 -10.25
C ARG A 168 5.23 11.32 -9.89
N TYR A 169 4.77 10.36 -9.07
CA TYR A 169 3.34 10.07 -8.94
C TYR A 169 2.79 10.18 -7.52
N VAL A 170 3.64 10.40 -6.51
CA VAL A 170 3.15 10.66 -5.15
C VAL A 170 2.51 12.05 -5.09
N PRO A 171 1.28 12.19 -4.57
CA PRO A 171 0.62 13.48 -4.43
C PRO A 171 1.22 14.31 -3.29
N GLY A 172 1.04 15.63 -3.36
CA GLY A 172 1.58 16.60 -2.40
C GLY A 172 1.26 16.28 -0.95
N ASP A 173 0.03 15.88 -0.63
CA ASP A 173 -0.38 15.53 0.75
C ASP A 173 0.45 14.40 1.36
N MET A 174 0.80 13.40 0.55
CA MET A 174 1.63 12.28 1.00
C MET A 174 3.10 12.71 1.12
N LEU A 175 3.58 13.64 0.27
CA LEU A 175 4.92 14.25 0.45
C LEU A 175 4.99 15.07 1.74
N ASN A 176 3.98 15.89 2.02
CA ASN A 176 3.85 16.62 3.29
C ASN A 176 3.90 15.63 4.46
N LEU A 177 3.13 14.55 4.40
CA LEU A 177 3.13 13.51 5.43
C LEU A 177 4.53 12.87 5.63
N PHE A 178 5.24 12.53 4.56
CA PHE A 178 6.60 11.98 4.69
C PHE A 178 7.55 12.99 5.34
N VAL A 179 7.45 14.27 4.99
CA VAL A 179 8.27 15.32 5.60
C VAL A 179 7.91 15.52 7.07
N GLU A 180 6.63 15.60 7.43
CA GLU A 180 6.14 15.69 8.81
C GLU A 180 6.68 14.52 9.65
N LEU A 181 6.53 13.29 9.16
CA LEU A 181 7.03 12.11 9.84
C LEU A 181 8.56 12.12 9.97
N SER A 182 9.27 12.62 8.95
CA SER A 182 10.74 12.65 8.98
C SER A 182 11.34 13.57 10.06
N GLN A 183 10.54 14.49 10.60
CA GLN A 183 10.93 15.35 11.72
C GLN A 183 11.05 14.56 13.03
N ASP A 184 10.33 13.44 13.17
CA ASP A 184 10.45 12.57 14.33
C ASP A 184 11.74 11.74 14.22
N PRO A 185 12.66 11.82 15.21
CA PRO A 185 13.88 11.03 15.24
C PRO A 185 13.66 9.52 15.09
N SER A 186 12.52 9.01 15.55
CA SER A 186 12.15 7.58 15.52
C SER A 186 11.66 7.08 14.16
N GLN A 187 11.35 7.97 13.22
CA GLN A 187 10.79 7.63 11.91
C GLN A 187 11.87 7.60 10.80
N GLU A 188 12.83 6.68 10.93
CA GLU A 188 13.97 6.57 10.01
C GLU A 188 13.54 6.33 8.55
N MET A 189 12.52 5.50 8.32
CA MET A 189 12.03 5.21 6.96
C MET A 189 11.50 6.47 6.25
N ALA A 190 10.76 7.32 6.95
CA ALA A 190 10.24 8.56 6.38
C ALA A 190 11.38 9.51 5.96
N ARG A 191 12.42 9.60 6.80
CA ARG A 191 13.61 10.41 6.50
C ARG A 191 14.37 9.90 5.28
N GLU A 192 14.59 8.59 5.18
CA GLU A 192 15.27 8.02 4.03
C GLU A 192 14.44 8.12 2.75
N ILE A 193 13.10 8.01 2.82
CA ILE A 193 12.21 8.30 1.69
C ILE A 193 12.44 9.73 1.19
N VAL A 194 12.35 10.74 2.06
CA VAL A 194 12.53 12.15 1.70
C VAL A 194 13.91 12.38 1.09
N LYS A 195 14.97 11.83 1.69
CA LYS A 195 16.35 11.94 1.20
C LYS A 195 16.53 11.34 -0.20
N VAL A 196 15.89 10.22 -0.49
CA VAL A 196 15.92 9.61 -1.82
C VAL A 196 15.14 10.46 -2.82
N LEU A 197 13.95 10.93 -2.44
CA LEU A 197 13.11 11.75 -3.30
C LEU A 197 13.78 13.08 -3.68
N ARG A 198 14.52 13.70 -2.75
CA ARG A 198 15.32 14.92 -3.03
C ARG A 198 16.41 14.74 -4.08
N LYS A 199 16.79 13.50 -4.43
CA LYS A 199 17.76 13.27 -5.52
C LYS A 199 17.15 13.46 -6.91
N ASP A 200 15.82 13.43 -7.03
CA ASP A 200 15.14 13.73 -8.28
C ASP A 200 14.88 15.24 -8.38
N PRO A 201 15.38 15.95 -9.41
CA PRO A 201 15.26 17.41 -9.49
C PRO A 201 13.82 17.94 -9.58
N GLN A 202 12.87 17.13 -10.08
CA GLN A 202 11.47 17.54 -10.14
C GLN A 202 10.83 17.42 -8.76
N CYS A 203 11.10 16.30 -8.07
CA CYS A 203 10.60 16.08 -6.72
C CYS A 203 11.25 17.02 -5.69
N GLU A 204 12.54 17.34 -5.86
CA GLU A 204 13.26 18.30 -5.00
C GLU A 204 12.59 19.67 -5.01
N LYS A 205 12.18 20.18 -6.18
CA LYS A 205 11.48 21.47 -6.29
C LYS A 205 10.17 21.50 -5.53
N VAL A 206 9.46 20.38 -5.48
CA VAL A 206 8.19 20.23 -4.74
C VAL A 206 8.46 20.04 -3.24
N LEU A 207 9.51 19.31 -2.87
CA LEU A 207 9.86 19.02 -1.48
C LEU A 207 10.51 20.20 -0.76
N ALA A 208 11.30 21.03 -1.45
CA ALA A 208 12.01 22.16 -0.86
C ALA A 208 11.09 23.09 -0.02
N PRO A 209 9.98 23.61 -0.54
CA PRO A 209 9.08 24.46 0.27
C PRO A 209 8.40 23.70 1.40
N ILE A 210 8.15 22.40 1.25
CA ILE A 210 7.54 21.56 2.30
C ILE A 210 8.51 21.37 3.46
N VAL A 211 9.78 21.08 3.17
CA VAL A 211 10.84 20.89 4.17
C VAL A 211 11.13 22.19 4.91
N GLU A 212 11.23 23.32 4.20
CA GLU A 212 11.44 24.64 4.80
C GLU A 212 10.32 24.99 5.79
N ARG A 213 9.05 24.81 5.41
CA ARG A 213 7.91 25.03 6.31
C ARG A 213 7.95 24.12 7.55
N ALA A 214 8.30 22.86 7.38
CA ALA A 214 8.40 21.90 8.48
C ALA A 214 9.53 22.24 9.47
N GLU A 215 10.68 22.68 8.97
CA GLU A 215 11.82 23.13 9.79
C GLU A 215 11.49 24.41 10.59
N GLU A 216 10.68 25.30 10.01
CA GLU A 216 10.20 26.52 10.67
C GLU A 216 9.02 26.30 11.63
N GLY A 217 8.52 25.06 11.77
CA GLY A 217 7.38 24.73 12.62
C GLY A 217 6.06 25.34 12.15
N ARG A 218 5.97 25.75 10.87
CA ARG A 218 4.73 26.24 10.27
C ARG A 218 3.97 25.03 9.73
N GLY A 219 2.79 24.76 10.29
CA GLY A 219 1.88 23.74 9.77
C GLY A 219 1.42 24.07 8.35
N GLN A 220 0.65 23.18 7.71
CA GLN A 220 0.06 23.45 6.38
C GLN A 220 -0.78 24.74 6.43
N ASP A 221 -0.20 25.85 5.97
CA ASP A 221 -0.95 27.10 5.73
C ASP A 221 -1.81 26.87 4.48
N ILE A 222 -3.13 26.83 4.70
CA ILE A 222 -4.19 26.70 3.67
C ILE A 222 -4.10 27.83 2.61
N ASP A 223 -3.37 28.90 2.92
CA ASP A 223 -3.19 30.06 2.05
C ASP A 223 -2.31 29.79 0.82
N ASP A 224 -1.39 28.81 0.85
CA ASP A 224 -0.53 28.49 -0.30
C ASP A 224 -1.29 27.75 -1.42
N GLU A 225 -2.22 26.85 -1.06
CA GLU A 225 -3.09 26.16 -2.04
C GLU A 225 -4.07 27.14 -2.70
N LEU A 226 -4.54 28.14 -1.96
CA LEU A 226 -5.34 29.24 -2.50
C LEU A 226 -4.53 30.11 -3.47
N GLN A 227 -3.26 30.40 -3.17
CA GLN A 227 -2.42 31.20 -4.07
C GLN A 227 -2.04 30.49 -5.37
N GLU A 228 -1.86 29.16 -5.37
CA GLU A 228 -1.67 28.39 -6.60
C GLU A 228 -2.96 28.27 -7.42
N ALA A 229 -4.12 28.10 -6.78
CA ALA A 229 -5.42 28.07 -7.46
C ALA A 229 -5.83 29.42 -8.06
N ILE A 230 -5.37 30.54 -7.47
CA ILE A 230 -5.61 31.90 -7.98
C ILE A 230 -4.70 32.25 -9.17
N LYS A 231 -3.57 31.56 -9.35
CA LYS A 231 -2.69 31.68 -10.54
C LYS A 231 -3.26 30.90 -11.75
N GLY A 232 -4.54 31.11 -12.06
CA GLY A 232 -5.17 30.65 -13.28
C GLY A 232 -4.42 31.09 -14.55
N PRO A 233 -4.72 30.48 -15.71
CA PRO A 233 -3.89 30.59 -16.92
C PRO A 233 -3.75 32.05 -17.34
N SER A 234 -2.49 32.47 -17.52
CA SER A 234 -2.15 33.84 -17.93
C SER A 234 -2.94 34.23 -19.18
N PRO A 235 -3.53 35.45 -19.23
CA PRO A 235 -4.29 35.87 -20.39
C PRO A 235 -3.38 35.91 -21.62
N MET A 236 -3.79 35.22 -22.68
CA MET A 236 -3.17 35.30 -23.99
C MET A 236 -3.08 36.78 -24.40
N ARG A 237 -1.86 37.26 -24.62
CA ARG A 237 -1.62 38.54 -25.29
C ARG A 237 -2.24 38.46 -26.69
N SER A 238 -3.30 39.23 -26.91
CA SER A 238 -3.79 39.57 -28.24
C SER A 238 -2.66 40.24 -29.01
N LEU A 239 -2.16 39.58 -30.06
CA LEU A 239 -1.33 40.20 -31.07
C LEU A 239 -2.25 40.96 -32.03
N ASN A 240 -1.89 42.22 -32.26
CA ASN A 240 -2.46 43.11 -33.26
C ASN A 240 -2.39 42.51 -34.68
#